data_AF-A0A266Q4T1-F1
#
_entry.id   AF-A0A266Q4T1-F1
#
_cell.length_a   1.000
_cell.length_b   1.000
_cell.length_c   1.000
_cell.angle_alpha   90.00
_cell.angle_beta   90.00
_cell.angle_gamma   90.00
#
_symmetry.space_group_name_H-M   'P 1'
#
loop_
_entity.id
_entity.type
_entity.pdbx_description
1 polymer ?
#
loop_
_entity_poly.entity_id
_entity_poly.type
_entity_poly.pdbx_seq_one_letter_code
_entity_poly.pdbx_strand_id
1 'polypeptide(L)'
;MKNVIPNDWQPQDATVQLLAQNGISREFTLNQVLEFRVYWSERGIRHHAWNSKFMKHVMHEWRRHEVEIAKGQSMHIMYSAWQPLQRAFDILAREGISHQFAQDQLPEFILYWMDRGDISNIWNSRFIQHVRYKVQNQQSASTKTSSMREQLTDRSWATTGGSNGIPKL
;
A
#
# COMPACT_ATOMS: atom_id res chain seq x y z
N MET A 1 0.55 -5.86 42.80
CA MET A 1 1.79 -6.62 42.54
C MET A 1 1.97 -6.82 41.04
N LYS A 2 3.20 -6.81 40.51
CA LYS A 2 3.46 -7.05 39.08
C LYS A 2 3.56 -8.57 38.83
N ASN A 3 2.74 -9.10 37.92
CA ASN A 3 2.69 -10.53 37.59
C ASN A 3 3.00 -10.74 36.11
N VAL A 4 3.58 -11.89 35.77
CA VAL A 4 3.68 -12.32 34.36
C VAL A 4 2.26 -12.55 33.84
N ILE A 5 2.05 -12.40 32.53
CA ILE A 5 0.74 -12.65 31.94
C ILE A 5 0.36 -14.15 32.12
N PRO A 6 -0.84 -14.46 32.62
CA PRO A 6 -1.32 -15.84 32.70
C PRO A 6 -1.55 -16.49 31.33
N ASN A 7 -1.42 -17.81 31.24
CA ASN A 7 -1.66 -18.59 30.01
C ASN A 7 -3.14 -18.66 29.60
N ASP A 8 -4.04 -18.36 30.52
CA ASP A 8 -5.49 -18.28 30.33
C ASP A 8 -5.97 -16.82 30.37
N TRP A 9 -5.05 -15.85 30.34
CA TRP A 9 -5.40 -14.44 30.42
C TRP A 9 -6.37 -14.02 29.31
N GLN A 10 -7.39 -13.27 29.71
CA GLN A 10 -8.37 -12.64 28.84
C GLN A 10 -8.46 -11.14 29.15
N PRO A 11 -8.72 -10.29 28.14
CA PRO A 11 -9.02 -8.88 28.38
C PRO A 11 -10.33 -8.75 29.16
N GLN A 12 -10.43 -7.71 29.98
CA GLN A 12 -11.68 -7.39 30.67
C GLN A 12 -12.76 -7.00 29.66
N ASP A 13 -14.01 -7.40 29.92
CA ASP A 13 -15.15 -7.04 29.08
C ASP A 13 -15.27 -5.53 28.86
N ALA A 14 -15.00 -4.73 29.90
CA ALA A 14 -14.97 -3.27 29.79
C ALA A 14 -13.93 -2.77 28.77
N THR A 15 -12.78 -3.43 28.66
CA THR A 15 -11.74 -3.09 27.67
C THR A 15 -12.24 -3.41 26.25
N VAL A 16 -12.87 -4.56 26.07
CA VAL A 16 -13.44 -4.97 24.78
C VAL A 16 -14.58 -4.06 24.36
N GLN A 17 -15.48 -3.69 25.29
CA GLN A 17 -16.57 -2.75 25.03
C GLN A 17 -16.05 -1.35 24.69
N LEU A 18 -15.01 -0.87 25.37
CA LEU A 18 -14.41 0.42 25.07
C LEU A 18 -13.83 0.45 23.65
N LEU A 19 -13.11 -0.60 23.24
CA LEU A 19 -12.59 -0.71 21.87
C LEU A 19 -13.72 -0.75 20.83
N ALA A 20 -14.80 -1.48 21.12
CA ALA A 20 -16.00 -1.53 20.28
C ALA A 20 -16.69 -0.16 20.12
N GLN A 21 -16.81 0.61 21.20
CA GLN A 21 -17.35 1.98 21.14
C GLN A 21 -16.49 2.93 20.29
N ASN A 22 -15.20 2.62 20.13
CA ASN A 22 -14.27 3.38 19.29
C ASN A 22 -14.14 2.81 17.87
N GLY A 23 -15.05 1.94 17.45
CA GLY A 23 -15.13 1.43 16.07
C GLY A 23 -14.31 0.17 15.79
N ILE A 24 -13.64 -0.42 16.79
CA ILE A 24 -12.87 -1.66 16.62
C ILE A 24 -13.76 -2.84 16.99
N SER A 25 -14.05 -3.73 16.02
CA SER A 25 -14.98 -4.83 16.27
C SER A 25 -14.52 -5.74 17.42
N ARG A 26 -15.50 -6.28 18.17
CA ARG A 26 -15.25 -7.25 19.24
C ARG A 26 -14.47 -8.45 18.71
N GLU A 27 -14.86 -8.96 17.54
CA GLU A 27 -14.17 -10.06 16.87
C GLU A 27 -12.70 -9.75 16.61
N PHE A 28 -12.40 -8.60 15.99
CA PHE A 28 -11.02 -8.18 15.73
C PHE A 28 -10.20 -8.12 17.01
N THR A 29 -10.77 -7.54 18.07
CA THR A 29 -10.14 -7.42 19.38
C THR A 29 -9.82 -8.80 19.97
N LEU A 30 -10.77 -9.73 19.96
CA LEU A 30 -10.58 -11.07 20.52
C LEU A 30 -9.55 -11.88 19.72
N ASN A 31 -9.46 -11.68 18.41
CA ASN A 31 -8.46 -12.35 17.57
C ASN A 31 -7.02 -11.98 17.95
N GLN A 32 -6.78 -10.82 18.58
CA GLN A 32 -5.44 -10.41 19.04
C GLN A 32 -5.00 -11.07 20.36
N VAL A 33 -5.91 -11.73 21.09
CA VAL A 33 -5.63 -12.22 22.45
C VAL A 33 -4.56 -13.32 22.45
N LEU A 34 -4.64 -14.27 21.51
CA LEU A 34 -3.71 -15.38 21.44
C LEU A 34 -2.27 -14.91 21.20
N GLU A 35 -2.08 -14.10 20.15
CA GLU A 35 -0.77 -13.55 19.80
C GLU A 35 -0.18 -12.71 20.93
N PHE A 36 -0.97 -11.80 21.49
CA PHE A 36 -0.55 -10.96 22.61
C PHE A 36 -0.09 -11.80 23.80
N ARG A 37 -0.86 -12.84 24.14
CA ARG A 37 -0.53 -13.73 25.26
C ARG A 37 0.77 -14.48 25.02
N VAL A 38 0.92 -15.10 23.85
CA VAL A 38 2.13 -15.84 23.47
C VAL A 38 3.34 -14.92 23.59
N TYR A 39 3.30 -13.75 22.94
CA TYR A 39 4.39 -12.78 22.95
C TYR A 39 4.82 -12.33 24.37
N TRP A 40 3.87 -12.02 25.25
CA TRP A 40 4.20 -11.54 26.59
C TRP A 40 4.55 -12.67 27.57
N SER A 41 4.05 -13.88 27.32
CA SER A 41 4.41 -15.08 28.10
C SER A 41 5.88 -15.46 27.87
N GLU A 42 6.34 -15.47 26.62
CA GLU A 42 7.73 -15.76 26.23
C GLU A 42 8.73 -14.75 26.80
N ARG A 43 8.32 -13.49 26.92
CA ARG A 43 9.18 -12.44 27.50
C ARG A 43 9.31 -12.50 29.01
N GLY A 44 8.43 -13.21 29.71
CA GLY A 44 8.47 -13.35 31.18
C GLY A 44 8.38 -12.02 31.96
N ILE A 45 7.89 -10.94 31.32
CA ILE A 45 7.86 -9.60 31.92
C ILE A 45 6.72 -9.51 32.94
N ARG A 46 7.03 -9.03 34.15
CA ARG A 46 6.03 -8.76 35.18
C ARG A 46 5.38 -7.40 34.97
N HIS A 47 4.05 -7.36 34.82
CA HIS A 47 3.28 -6.14 34.68
C HIS A 47 1.96 -6.22 35.46
N HIS A 48 1.33 -5.08 35.74
CA HIS A 48 0.05 -5.03 36.47
C HIS A 48 -1.11 -4.56 35.57
N ALA A 49 -0.85 -3.72 34.58
CA ALA A 49 -1.84 -3.20 33.65
C ALA A 49 -1.78 -3.91 32.28
N TRP A 50 -2.10 -5.21 32.24
CA TRP A 50 -2.14 -5.98 30.99
C TRP A 50 -3.24 -5.49 30.04
N ASN A 51 -4.42 -5.11 30.54
CA ASN A 51 -5.50 -4.52 29.73
C ASN A 51 -5.08 -3.25 29.00
N SER A 52 -4.36 -2.33 29.67
CA SER A 52 -3.88 -1.09 29.03
C SER A 52 -2.82 -1.37 27.96
N LYS A 53 -1.96 -2.38 28.16
CA LYS A 53 -1.02 -2.84 27.13
C LYS A 53 -1.74 -3.47 25.95
N PHE A 54 -2.74 -4.30 26.24
CA PHE A 54 -3.56 -4.95 25.22
C PHE A 54 -4.32 -3.93 24.38
N MET A 55 -4.94 -2.93 25.02
CA MET A 55 -5.63 -1.84 24.32
C MET A 55 -4.69 -1.10 23.35
N LYS A 56 -3.45 -0.77 23.79
CA LYS A 56 -2.44 -0.16 22.92
C LYS A 56 -2.03 -1.06 21.76
N HIS A 57 -1.88 -2.36 22.02
CA HIS A 57 -1.57 -3.35 20.99
C HIS A 57 -2.70 -3.44 19.96
N VAL A 58 -3.95 -3.64 20.40
CA VAL A 58 -5.12 -3.72 19.51
C VAL A 58 -5.30 -2.44 18.68
N MET A 59 -5.10 -1.25 19.26
CA MET A 59 -5.15 0.01 18.50
C MET A 59 -4.05 0.09 17.43
N HIS A 60 -2.85 -0.43 17.71
CA HIS A 60 -1.78 -0.50 16.73
C HIS A 60 -2.15 -1.46 15.60
N GLU A 61 -2.60 -2.66 15.95
CA GLU A 61 -3.05 -3.68 14.99
C GLU A 61 -4.20 -3.18 14.12
N TRP A 62 -5.17 -2.50 14.73
CA TRP A 62 -6.30 -1.93 14.01
C TRP A 62 -5.85 -0.90 12.98
N ARG A 63 -4.94 0.01 13.34
CA ARG A 63 -4.40 0.98 12.38
C ARG A 63 -3.67 0.31 11.22
N ARG A 64 -2.95 -0.80 11.47
CA ARG A 64 -2.32 -1.59 10.40
C ARG A 64 -3.38 -2.22 9.50
N HIS A 65 -4.41 -2.81 10.09
CA HIS A 65 -5.52 -3.42 9.39
C HIS A 65 -6.28 -2.42 8.52
N GLU A 66 -6.55 -1.20 9.02
CA GLU A 66 -7.19 -0.13 8.24
C GLU A 66 -6.34 0.26 7.02
N VAL A 67 -5.03 0.34 7.17
CA VAL A 67 -4.12 0.60 6.05
C VAL A 67 -4.12 -0.55 5.05
N GLU A 68 -4.19 -1.81 5.50
CA GLU A 68 -4.27 -2.98 4.63
C GLU A 68 -5.60 -3.06 3.88
N ILE A 69 -6.72 -2.78 4.55
CA ILE A 69 -8.03 -2.68 3.91
C ILE A 69 -8.01 -1.55 2.89
N ALA A 70 -7.51 -0.36 3.23
CA ALA A 70 -7.41 0.74 2.29
C ALA A 70 -6.52 0.38 1.08
N LYS A 71 -5.44 -0.37 1.30
CA LYS A 71 -4.60 -0.92 0.22
C LYS A 71 -5.36 -1.94 -0.63
N GLY A 72 -6.13 -2.84 -0.02
CA GLY A 72 -6.93 -3.85 -0.73
C GLY A 72 -8.09 -3.25 -1.51
N GLN A 73 -8.80 -2.28 -0.94
CA GLN A 73 -9.86 -1.52 -1.62
C GLN A 73 -9.33 -0.66 -2.78
N SER A 74 -8.06 -0.24 -2.71
CA SER A 74 -7.40 0.46 -3.81
C SER A 74 -6.70 -0.47 -4.80
N MET A 75 -6.64 -1.78 -4.54
CA MET A 75 -6.16 -2.75 -5.53
C MET A 75 -7.26 -3.01 -6.55
N HIS A 76 -7.05 -2.53 -7.76
CA HIS A 76 -7.98 -2.73 -8.86
C HIS A 76 -7.21 -3.07 -10.13
N ILE A 77 -7.86 -3.79 -11.05
CA ILE A 77 -7.39 -3.86 -12.44
C ILE A 77 -7.52 -2.49 -13.10
N MET A 78 -6.69 -2.22 -14.10
CA MET A 78 -6.89 -1.03 -14.92
C MET A 78 -8.22 -1.12 -15.67
N TYR A 79 -8.93 0.00 -15.82
CA TYR A 79 -10.20 0.09 -16.55
C TYR A 79 -10.24 1.36 -17.42
N SER A 80 -11.08 1.36 -18.46
CA SER A 80 -11.10 2.40 -19.50
C SER A 80 -11.38 3.82 -19.01
N ALA A 81 -12.19 3.96 -17.95
CA ALA A 81 -12.52 5.25 -17.34
C ALA A 81 -11.57 5.65 -16.20
N TRP A 82 -10.47 4.92 -15.99
CA TRP A 82 -9.55 5.21 -14.90
C TRP A 82 -8.94 6.61 -15.05
N GLN A 83 -8.85 7.34 -13.94
CA GLN A 83 -8.20 8.64 -13.87
C GLN A 83 -7.22 8.65 -12.69
N PRO A 84 -6.02 9.24 -12.86
CA PRO A 84 -5.14 9.51 -11.74
C PRO A 84 -5.83 10.46 -10.75
N LEU A 85 -5.49 10.30 -9.48
CA LEU A 85 -5.87 11.25 -8.44
C LEU A 85 -5.22 12.61 -8.72
N GLN A 86 -5.89 13.70 -8.37
CA GLN A 86 -5.39 15.07 -8.51
C GLN A 86 -3.95 15.24 -8.02
N ARG A 87 -3.63 14.62 -6.87
CA ARG A 87 -2.27 14.63 -6.29
C ARG A 87 -1.17 14.16 -7.25
N ALA A 88 -1.48 13.26 -8.19
CA ALA A 88 -0.52 12.78 -9.18
C ALA A 88 -0.16 13.88 -10.17
N PHE A 89 -1.16 14.65 -10.63
CA PHE A 89 -0.95 15.83 -11.45
C PHE A 89 -0.21 16.93 -10.69
N ASP A 90 -0.52 17.14 -9.41
CA ASP A 90 0.17 18.14 -8.60
C ASP A 90 1.66 17.83 -8.44
N ILE A 91 2.03 16.55 -8.32
CA ILE A 91 3.43 16.10 -8.29
C ILE A 91 4.12 16.42 -9.62
N LEU A 92 3.48 16.09 -10.75
CA LEU A 92 4.02 16.35 -12.08
C LEU A 92 4.17 17.86 -12.34
N ALA A 93 3.21 18.67 -11.92
CA ALA A 93 3.24 20.12 -12.07
C ALA A 93 4.41 20.76 -11.29
N ARG A 94 4.72 20.26 -10.08
CA ARG A 94 5.89 20.69 -9.29
C ARG A 94 7.22 20.38 -9.98
N GLU A 95 7.24 19.39 -10.86
CA GLU A 95 8.40 19.01 -11.68
C GLU A 95 8.45 19.77 -13.02
N GLY A 96 7.55 20.74 -13.23
CA GLY A 96 7.47 21.53 -14.46
C GLY A 96 6.80 20.80 -15.62
N ILE A 97 6.17 19.65 -15.38
CA ILE A 97 5.43 18.90 -16.39
C ILE A 97 4.01 19.46 -16.48
N SER A 98 3.58 19.84 -17.68
CA SER A 98 2.26 20.44 -17.87
C SER A 98 1.13 19.41 -17.68
N HIS A 99 0.00 19.88 -17.15
CA HIS A 99 -1.18 19.04 -16.94
C HIS A 99 -1.68 18.43 -18.26
N GLN A 100 -1.68 19.21 -19.34
CA GLN A 100 -2.09 18.75 -20.66
C GLN A 100 -1.20 17.60 -21.15
N PHE A 101 0.12 17.74 -21.02
CA PHE A 101 1.05 16.69 -21.43
C PHE A 101 0.79 15.38 -20.68
N ALA A 102 0.58 15.46 -19.36
CA ALA A 102 0.25 14.29 -18.56
C ALA A 102 -1.08 13.66 -19.02
N GLN A 103 -2.12 14.45 -19.27
CA GLN A 103 -3.40 13.96 -19.78
C GLN A 103 -3.27 13.25 -21.12
N ASP A 104 -2.42 13.74 -22.03
CA ASP A 104 -2.19 13.12 -23.33
C ASP A 104 -1.57 11.71 -23.22
N GLN A 105 -0.90 11.39 -22.11
CA GLN A 105 -0.34 10.05 -21.87
C GLN A 105 -1.36 9.04 -21.31
N LEU A 106 -2.56 9.49 -20.88
CA LEU A 106 -3.55 8.62 -20.25
C LEU A 106 -4.04 7.48 -21.14
N PRO A 107 -4.44 7.71 -22.41
CA PRO A 107 -5.01 6.65 -23.23
C PRO A 107 -4.03 5.48 -23.44
N GLU A 108 -2.76 5.80 -23.70
CA GLU A 108 -1.71 4.79 -23.89
C GLU A 108 -1.47 4.00 -22.59
N PHE A 109 -1.37 4.70 -21.46
CA PHE A 109 -1.15 4.08 -20.16
C PHE A 109 -2.29 3.14 -19.76
N ILE A 110 -3.55 3.58 -19.92
CA ILE A 110 -4.74 2.78 -19.63
C ILE A 110 -4.78 1.55 -20.51
N LEU A 111 -4.60 1.70 -21.82
CA LEU A 111 -4.63 0.60 -22.78
C LEU A 111 -3.60 -0.47 -22.42
N TYR A 112 -2.36 -0.07 -22.16
CA TYR A 112 -1.28 -1.00 -21.81
C TYR A 112 -1.59 -1.81 -20.55
N TRP A 113 -2.05 -1.17 -19.49
CA TRP A 113 -2.29 -1.87 -18.22
C TRP A 113 -3.61 -2.65 -18.20
N MET A 114 -4.58 -2.24 -19.02
CA MET A 114 -5.83 -2.99 -19.22
C MET A 114 -5.54 -4.31 -19.96
N ASP A 115 -4.73 -4.28 -21.02
CA ASP A 115 -4.32 -5.48 -21.76
C ASP A 115 -3.46 -6.43 -20.92
N ARG A 116 -2.66 -5.89 -19.99
CA ARG A 116 -1.84 -6.69 -19.07
C ARG A 116 -2.66 -7.41 -18.01
N GLY A 117 -3.79 -6.83 -17.58
CA GLY A 117 -4.66 -7.42 -16.56
C GLY A 117 -4.08 -7.46 -15.14
N ASP A 118 -3.00 -6.72 -14.87
CA ASP A 118 -2.38 -6.65 -13.53
C ASP A 118 -3.37 -6.04 -12.51
N ILE A 119 -3.34 -6.55 -11.27
CA ILE A 119 -4.03 -5.92 -10.13
C ILE A 119 -3.00 -5.09 -9.36
N SER A 120 -3.28 -3.80 -9.15
CA SER A 120 -2.36 -2.90 -8.47
C SER A 120 -3.10 -1.78 -7.75
N ASN A 121 -2.51 -1.28 -6.66
CA ASN A 121 -2.94 -0.07 -5.93
C ASN A 121 -2.02 1.13 -6.16
N ILE A 122 -0.97 0.96 -6.97
CA ILE A 122 0.04 1.99 -7.25
C ILE A 122 -0.07 2.57 -8.65
N TRP A 123 -1.25 2.51 -9.28
CA TRP A 123 -1.48 3.07 -10.62
C TRP A 123 -1.10 4.54 -10.74
N ASN A 124 -1.38 5.34 -9.71
CA ASN A 124 -0.96 6.73 -9.63
C ASN A 124 0.56 6.90 -9.70
N SER A 125 1.31 6.10 -8.93
CA SER A 125 2.77 6.15 -8.93
C SER A 125 3.36 5.65 -10.24
N ARG A 126 2.80 4.58 -10.81
CA ARG A 126 3.18 4.07 -12.14
C ARG A 126 2.91 5.10 -13.23
N PHE A 127 1.80 5.83 -13.15
CA PHE A 127 1.47 6.89 -14.09
C PHE A 127 2.45 8.06 -14.01
N ILE A 128 2.79 8.53 -12.80
CA ILE A 128 3.82 9.56 -12.62
C ILE A 128 5.15 9.13 -13.24
N GLN A 129 5.59 7.89 -12.98
CA GLN A 129 6.82 7.35 -13.58
C GLN A 129 6.76 7.27 -15.11
N HIS A 130 5.63 6.83 -15.65
CA HIS A 130 5.39 6.77 -17.10
C HIS A 130 5.52 8.16 -17.74
N VAL A 131 4.85 9.17 -17.17
CA VAL A 131 4.89 10.55 -17.68
C VAL A 131 6.32 11.12 -17.60
N ARG A 132 7.04 10.91 -16.49
CA ARG A 132 8.45 11.32 -16.36
C ARG A 132 9.33 10.72 -17.46
N TYR A 133 9.18 9.42 -17.71
CA TYR A 133 9.91 8.74 -18.77
C TYR A 133 9.60 9.32 -20.16
N LYS A 134 8.31 9.60 -20.46
CA LYS A 134 7.89 10.22 -21.72
C LYS A 134 8.51 11.60 -21.93
N VAL A 135 8.56 12.44 -20.90
CA VAL A 135 9.19 13.78 -20.97
C VAL A 135 10.68 13.66 -21.30
N GLN A 136 11.41 12.76 -20.61
CA GLN A 136 12.85 12.55 -20.83
C GLN A 136 13.13 12.06 -22.26
N ASN A 137 12.30 11.15 -22.78
CA ASN A 137 12.46 10.63 -24.13
C ASN A 137 12.14 11.68 -25.22
N GLN A 138 11.17 12.56 -24.99
CA GLN A 138 10.88 13.67 -25.91
C GLN A 138 12.03 14.68 -26.02
N GLN A 139 12.69 15.02 -24.90
CA GLN A 139 13.86 15.90 -24.91
C GLN A 139 15.05 15.27 -25.64
N SER A 140 15.13 13.94 -25.65
CA SER A 140 16.18 13.18 -26.34
C SER A 140 15.91 13.02 -27.84
N ALA A 141 14.64 12.96 -28.25
CA ALA A 141 14.22 12.83 -29.64
C ALA A 141 14.52 14.08 -30.50
N SER A 142 14.67 15.26 -29.91
CA SER A 142 15.09 16.47 -30.63
C SER A 142 16.57 16.47 -31.07
N THR A 143 17.37 15.47 -30.69
CA THR A 143 18.82 15.45 -31.01
C THR A 143 19.27 14.26 -31.88
N LYS A 144 18.41 13.28 -32.22
CA LYS A 144 18.83 12.17 -33.10
C LYS A 144 17.70 11.53 -33.89
N THR A 145 17.73 11.76 -35.21
CA THR A 145 17.08 10.94 -36.22
C THR A 145 17.80 9.59 -36.33
N SER A 146 17.60 8.66 -35.42
CA SER A 146 17.99 7.27 -35.68
C SER A 146 17.23 6.26 -34.83
N SER A 147 16.70 5.25 -35.52
CA SER A 147 16.27 3.95 -35.00
C SER A 147 14.81 3.83 -34.55
N MET A 148 13.91 3.85 -35.54
CA MET A 148 12.50 3.44 -35.47
C MET A 148 12.27 1.99 -35.00
N ARG A 149 13.32 1.21 -34.73
CA ARG A 149 13.23 -0.21 -34.34
C ARG A 149 13.53 -0.48 -32.86
N GLU A 150 14.10 0.50 -32.17
CA GLU A 150 14.51 0.38 -30.74
C GLU A 150 13.41 0.89 -29.78
N GLN A 151 12.42 1.62 -30.31
CA GLN A 151 11.32 2.24 -29.54
C GLN A 151 10.15 1.30 -29.20
N LEU A 152 10.04 0.12 -29.83
CA LEU A 152 8.91 -0.79 -29.59
C LEU A 152 9.03 -1.59 -28.28
N THR A 153 10.19 -1.55 -27.62
CA THR A 153 10.46 -2.38 -26.43
C THR A 153 11.15 -1.65 -25.28
N ASP A 154 11.35 -0.33 -25.33
CA ASP A 154 11.90 0.40 -24.18
C ASP A 154 10.84 0.53 -23.07
N ARG A 155 10.82 -0.50 -22.22
CA ARG A 155 9.84 -0.74 -21.15
C ARG A 155 10.44 -0.45 -19.78
N SER A 156 11.49 0.36 -19.74
CA SER A 156 12.21 0.75 -18.52
C SER A 156 11.32 1.45 -17.48
N TRP A 157 10.19 2.03 -17.90
CA TRP A 157 9.19 2.61 -16.99
C TRP A 157 8.26 1.57 -16.30
N ALA A 158 8.15 0.34 -16.82
CA ALA A 158 7.21 -0.67 -16.33
C ALA A 158 7.79 -1.63 -15.27
N THR A 159 9.11 -1.64 -15.05
CA THR A 159 9.79 -2.69 -14.26
C THR A 159 10.32 -2.27 -12.89
N THR A 160 9.98 -1.09 -12.36
CA THR A 160 10.42 -0.73 -11.00
C THR A 160 9.39 -1.16 -9.94
N GLY A 161 9.44 -2.43 -9.53
CA GLY A 161 8.80 -2.87 -8.30
C GLY A 161 8.48 -4.37 -8.23
N GLY A 162 9.34 -5.13 -7.53
CA GLY A 162 8.93 -6.38 -6.90
C GLY A 162 9.63 -7.67 -7.33
N SER A 163 10.96 -7.70 -7.46
CA SER A 163 11.69 -8.96 -7.29
C SER A 163 11.74 -9.31 -5.81
N ASN A 164 10.70 -9.96 -5.29
CA ASN A 164 10.86 -10.83 -4.13
C ASN A 164 10.95 -12.25 -4.67
N GLY A 165 12.18 -12.68 -4.92
CA GLY A 165 12.48 -14.02 -5.40
C GLY A 165 12.03 -15.04 -4.38
N ILE A 166 11.07 -15.88 -4.78
CA ILE A 166 10.93 -17.23 -4.25
C ILE A 166 11.87 -18.09 -5.09
N PRO A 167 12.98 -18.63 -4.56
CA PRO A 167 13.58 -19.81 -5.18
C PRO A 167 12.68 -21.00 -4.81
N LYS A 168 12.01 -21.55 -5.82
CA LYS A 168 11.67 -22.97 -5.81
C LYS A 168 12.96 -23.76 -5.99
N LEU A 169 13.34 -24.50 -4.96
CA LEU A 169 13.74 -25.92 -4.94
C LEU A 169 14.37 -26.23 -3.58
#